data_AF-A0A8J2TEL4-F1
#
_entry.id   AF-A0A8J2TEL4-F1
#
_cell.length_a   1.000
_cell.length_b   1.000
_cell.length_c   1.000
_cell.angle_alpha   90.00
_cell.angle_beta   90.00
_cell.angle_gamma   90.00
#
_symmetry.space_group_name_H-M   'P 1'
#
loop_
_entity.id
_entity.type
_entity.pdbx_description
1 polymer ?
#
loop_
_entity_poly.entity_id
_entity_poly.type
_entity_poly.pdbx_seq_one_letter_code
_entity_poly.pdbx_strand_id
1 'polypeptide(L)' 'MLQSFQVHDQKVLKTIMILPGTTVRVINPDDTYYRFEGLVQRLSDGKVAVLFEGGNWDKLITFKLSELEEVVLTPAKKK' A
#
# COMPACT_ATOMS: atom_id res chain seq x y z
N MET A 1 26.76 -1.16 37.15
CA MET A 1 25.62 -0.25 36.88
C MET A 1 25.75 0.20 35.44
N LEU A 2 25.11 -0.50 34.50
CA LEU A 2 25.10 -0.14 33.08
C LEU A 2 23.77 0.55 32.81
N GLN A 3 23.82 1.85 32.55
CA GLN A 3 22.63 2.62 32.20
C GLN A 3 22.18 2.25 30.78
N SER A 4 20.96 1.75 30.74
CA SER A 4 20.12 1.49 29.58
C SER A 4 20.02 2.71 28.67
N PHE A 5 20.68 2.65 27.50
CA PHE A 5 20.49 3.65 26.45
C PHE A 5 19.32 3.23 25.55
N GLN A 6 18.18 3.84 25.84
CA GLN A 6 17.04 4.15 24.97
C GLN A 6 16.85 3.34 23.67
N VAL A 7 15.77 2.55 23.68
CA VAL A 7 15.00 2.10 22.51
C VAL A 7 14.40 3.33 21.82
N HIS A 8 15.15 3.99 20.94
CA HIS A 8 14.65 4.99 20.01
C HIS A 8 14.67 4.42 18.59
N ASP A 9 13.79 3.48 18.30
CA ASP A 9 13.69 2.84 16.99
C ASP A 9 12.24 2.33 16.91
N GLN A 10 11.29 2.99 16.26
CA GLN A 10 11.12 3.06 14.81
C GLN A 10 10.12 4.20 14.49
N LYS A 11 10.61 5.42 14.35
CA LYS A 11 9.87 6.48 13.63
C LYS A 11 10.79 7.12 12.59
N VAL A 12 11.59 6.27 11.94
CA VAL A 12 12.17 6.61 10.65
C VAL A 12 10.97 6.93 9.76
N LEU A 13 10.96 8.13 9.20
CA LEU A 13 9.94 8.61 8.27
C LEU A 13 9.53 7.44 7.37
N LYS A 14 8.31 6.90 7.58
CA LYS A 14 7.76 5.87 6.70
C LYS A 14 7.46 6.59 5.39
N THR A 15 8.49 6.79 4.58
CA THR A 15 8.33 6.98 3.15
C THR A 15 7.65 5.71 2.70
N ILE A 16 6.31 5.75 2.62
CA ILE A 16 5.51 4.64 2.12
C ILE A 16 5.96 4.48 0.67
N MET A 17 6.86 3.52 0.45
CA MET A 17 7.40 3.23 -0.87
C MET A 17 6.42 2.29 -1.55
N ILE A 18 5.43 2.87 -2.23
CA ILE A 18 4.55 2.11 -3.11
C ILE A 18 5.37 1.70 -4.33
N LEU A 19 5.67 0.42 -4.46
CA LEU A 19 6.43 -0.16 -5.57
C LEU A 19 5.54 -1.11 -6.39
N PRO A 20 5.91 -1.41 -7.64
CA PRO A 20 5.30 -2.53 -8.36
C PRO A 20 5.36 -3.82 -7.52
N GLY A 21 4.22 -4.51 -7.42
CA GLY A 21 4.03 -5.68 -6.57
C GLY A 21 3.53 -5.38 -5.14
N THR A 22 3.47 -4.11 -4.72
CA THR A 22 2.85 -3.74 -3.44
C THR A 22 1.33 -3.84 -3.53
N THR A 23 0.69 -4.35 -2.47
CA THR A 23 -0.77 -4.28 -2.32
C THR A 23 -1.16 -2.93 -1.75
N VAL A 24 -2.06 -2.23 -2.43
CA VAL A 24 -2.53 -0.90 -2.03
C VAL A 24 -4.04 -0.89 -1.91
N ARG A 25 -4.54 0.02 -1.08
CA ARG A 25 -5.95 0.30 -0.90
C ARG A 25 -6.28 1.72 -1.34
N VAL A 26 -7.38 1.88 -2.05
CA VAL A 26 -7.90 3.20 -2.40
C VAL A 26 -8.56 3.84 -1.18
N ILE A 27 -8.11 5.03 -0.80
CA ILE A 27 -8.59 5.75 0.39
C ILE A 27 -9.48 6.96 0.05
N ASN A 28 -9.57 7.35 -1.22
CA ASN A 28 -10.44 8.44 -1.65
C ASN A 28 -11.93 8.02 -1.57
N PRO A 29 -12.75 8.62 -0.68
CA PRO A 29 -14.16 8.26 -0.52
C PRO A 29 -15.04 8.70 -1.69
N ASP A 30 -14.59 9.66 -2.50
CA ASP A 30 -15.32 10.16 -3.66
C ASP A 30 -15.09 9.28 -4.91
N ASP A 31 -14.21 8.28 -4.81
CA ASP A 31 -13.91 7.35 -5.90
C ASP A 31 -14.79 6.08 -5.83
N THR A 32 -15.17 5.54 -6.99
CA THR A 32 -15.95 4.29 -7.08
C THR A 32 -15.18 3.09 -6.52
N TYR A 33 -13.85 3.14 -6.57
CA TYR A 33 -12.96 2.11 -6.05
C TYR A 33 -12.63 2.31 -4.56
N TYR A 34 -13.32 3.21 -3.83
CA TYR A 34 -13.08 3.42 -2.41
C TYR A 34 -13.07 2.10 -1.62
N ARG A 35 -12.00 1.90 -0.84
CA ARG A 35 -11.71 0.70 -0.03
C ARG A 35 -11.35 -0.56 -0.80
N PHE A 36 -11.33 -0.56 -2.12
CA PHE A 36 -10.83 -1.69 -2.89
C PHE A 36 -9.32 -1.82 -2.72
N GLU A 37 -8.86 -3.07 -2.66
CA GLU A 37 -7.45 -3.44 -2.61
C GLU A 37 -7.02 -4.00 -3.96
N GLY A 38 -5.81 -3.68 -4.38
CA GLY A 38 -5.27 -4.16 -5.64
C GLY A 38 -3.76 -4.14 -5.66
N LEU A 39 -3.19 -4.74 -6.70
CA LEU A 39 -1.75 -4.88 -6.87
C LEU A 39 -1.20 -3.77 -7.75
N VAL A 40 -0.16 -3.08 -7.29
CA VAL A 40 0.50 -2.07 -8.10
C VAL A 40 1.27 -2.74 -9.24
N GLN A 41 1.00 -2.31 -10.47
CA GLN A 41 1.68 -2.83 -11.67
C GLN A 41 2.79 -1.90 -12.14
N ARG A 42 2.57 -0.59 -12.10
CA ARG A 42 3.55 0.42 -12.50
C ARG A 42 3.34 1.73 -11.77
N LEU A 43 4.43 2.50 -11.68
CA LEU A 43 4.44 3.85 -11.14
C LEU A 43 5.18 4.77 -12.12
N SER A 44 4.54 5.88 -12.48
CA SER A 44 5.08 6.85 -13.44
C SER A 44 4.43 8.21 -13.19
N ASP A 45 5.23 9.28 -13.17
CA ASP A 45 4.78 10.67 -13.02
C ASP A 45 3.84 10.92 -11.82
N GLY A 46 4.12 10.27 -10.68
CA GLY A 46 3.30 10.38 -9.46
C GLY A 46 1.94 9.68 -9.54
N LYS A 47 1.71 8.90 -10.60
CA LYS A 47 0.53 8.06 -10.80
C LYS A 47 0.88 6.59 -10.63
N VAL A 48 -0.08 5.84 -10.16
CA VAL A 48 0.07 4.42 -9.83
C VAL A 48 -1.01 3.65 -10.56
N ALA A 49 -0.61 2.68 -11.38
CA ALA A 49 -1.56 1.76 -11.99
C ALA A 49 -1.76 0.57 -11.06
N VAL A 50 -3.01 0.37 -10.64
CA VAL A 50 -3.43 -0.68 -9.71
C VAL A 50 -4.29 -1.68 -10.48
N LEU A 51 -3.89 -2.94 -10.41
CA LEU A 51 -4.63 -4.08 -10.93
C LEU A 51 -5.60 -4.55 -9.85
N PHE A 52 -6.89 -4.54 -10.20
CA PHE A 52 -7.94 -5.15 -9.42
C PHE A 52 -8.34 -6.46 -10.07
N GLU A 53 -8.35 -7.52 -9.27
CA GLU A 53 -8.76 -8.86 -9.68
C GLU A 53 -10.09 -9.18 -9.01
N GLY A 54 -11.04 -9.72 -9.77
CA GLY A 54 -12.36 -10.09 -9.27
C GLY A 54 -13.06 -11.09 -10.17
N GLY A 55 -13.15 -12.35 -9.73
CA GLY A 55 -13.72 -13.42 -10.53
C GLY A 55 -12.88 -13.70 -11.78
N ASN A 56 -13.46 -13.56 -12.97
CA ASN A 56 -12.76 -13.73 -14.26
C ASN A 56 -12.34 -12.40 -14.90
N TRP A 57 -12.44 -11.28 -14.16
CA TRP A 57 -12.18 -9.96 -14.71
C TRP A 57 -11.03 -9.29 -14.00
N ASP A 58 -10.10 -8.79 -14.80
CA ASP A 58 -8.97 -7.97 -14.38
C ASP A 58 -9.18 -6.54 -14.88
N LYS A 59 -9.06 -5.56 -13.99
CA LYS A 59 -9.11 -4.14 -14.35
C LYS A 59 -7.87 -3.41 -13.88
N LEU A 60 -7.22 -2.72 -14.80
CA LEU A 60 -6.08 -1.85 -14.51
C LEU A 60 -6.54 -0.39 -14.48
N ILE A 61 -6.54 0.23 -13.31
CA ILE A 61 -6.99 1.61 -13.10
C ILE A 61 -5.82 2.43 -12.56
N THR A 62 -5.74 3.71 -12.95
CA THR A 62 -4.65 4.59 -12.55
C THR A 62 -5.14 5.61 -11.53
N PHE A 63 -4.46 5.71 -10.39
CA PHE A 63 -4.74 6.66 -9.31
C PHE A 63 -3.55 7.59 -9.09
N LYS A 64 -3.77 8.67 -8.35
CA LYS A 64 -2.67 9.45 -7.79
C LYS A 64 -2.11 8.72 -6.57
N LEU A 65 -0.81 8.88 -6.32
CA LEU A 65 -0.17 8.29 -5.14
C LEU A 65 -0.85 8.71 -3.82
N SER A 66 -1.37 9.93 -3.75
CA SER A 66 -2.07 10.47 -2.57
C SER A 66 -3.43 9.83 -2.28
N GLU A 67 -3.99 9.08 -3.22
CA GLU A 67 -5.30 8.41 -3.09
C GLU A 67 -5.15 6.95 -2.66
N LEU A 68 -3.91 6.49 -2.43
CA LEU A 68 -3.57 5.12 -2.14
C LEU A 68 -2.84 5.00 -0.80
N GLU A 69 -3.11 3.90 -0.10
CA GLU A 69 -2.40 3.51 1.11
C GLU A 69 -1.84 2.09 0.96
N GLU A 70 -0.60 1.86 1.39
CA GLU A 70 0.00 0.52 1.39
C GLU A 70 -0.65 -0.36 2.47
N VAL A 71 -1.12 -1.55 2.06
CA VAL A 71 -1.65 -2.56 2.97
C VAL A 71 -0.53 -3.54 3.30
N VAL A 72 0.03 -3.42 4.50
CA VAL A 72 0.97 -4.42 5.03
C VAL A 72 0.16 -5.62 5.51
N LEU A 73 0.05 -6.65 4.67
CA LEU A 73 -0.47 -7.94 5.10
C LEU A 73 0.56 -8.59 6.03
N THR A 74 0.40 -8.41 7.35
CA THR A 74 1.11 -9.27 8.30
C THR A 74 0.66 -10.71 8.04
N PRO A 75 1.56 -11.64 7.68
CA PRO A 75 1.17 -13.02 7.45
C PRO A 75 0.61 -13.56 8.75
N ALA A 76 -0.68 -13.92 8.74
CA ALA A 76 -1.32 -14.58 9.86
C ALA A 76 -0.51 -15.84 10.18
N LYS A 77 0.00 -15.92 11.41
CA LYS A 77 0.75 -17.06 11.93
C LYS A 77 -0.14 -18.30 11.82
N LYS A 78 0.09 -19.15 10.82
CA LYS A 78 -0.57 -20.46 10.74
C LYS A 78 -0.11 -21.26 11.98
N LYS A 79 -1.07 -21.66 12.80
CA LYS A 79 -0.90 -22.48 14.01
C LYS A 79 -0.96 -23.95 13.66
#